data_AF-A0A2N2MR50-F1
#
_entry.id   AF-A0A2N2MR50-F1
#
_cell.length_a   1.000
_cell.length_b   1.000
_cell.length_c   1.000
_cell.angle_alpha   90.00
_cell.angle_beta   90.00
_cell.angle_gamma   90.00
#
_symmetry.space_group_name_H-M   'P 1'
#
loop_
_entity.id
_entity.type
_entity.pdbx_description
1 polymer ?
#
loop_
_entity_poly.entity_id
_entity_poly.type
_entity_poly.pdbx_seq_one_letter_code
_entity_poly.pdbx_strand_id
1 'polypeptide(L)'
;MDQAIDLVRANIWFILFFAWGLPLGYYRSRFRKIVYQTDSWIINIKPIFVKELRALFVTMYPDNPDYIRLRNFYRLYLSIYTALFAAWKLWA
;
A
#
# COMPACT_ATOMS: atom_id res chain seq x y z
N MET A 1 -4.43 4.41 33.98
CA MET A 1 -3.70 5.14 32.91
C MET A 1 -2.48 4.34 32.49
N ASP A 2 -1.77 3.74 33.43
CA ASP A 2 -0.55 2.93 33.20
C ASP A 2 -0.78 1.71 32.29
N GLN A 3 -1.84 0.93 32.53
CA GLN A 3 -2.15 -0.27 31.72
C GLN A 3 -2.33 0.00 30.22
N ALA A 4 -2.93 1.15 29.86
CA ALA A 4 -3.13 1.51 28.46
C ALA A 4 -1.80 1.92 27.79
N ILE A 5 -0.96 2.65 28.52
CA ILE A 5 0.38 3.04 28.04
C ILE A 5 1.26 1.81 27.87
N ASP A 6 1.18 0.85 28.79
CA ASP A 6 1.93 -0.40 28.72
C ASP A 6 1.49 -1.26 27.52
N LEU A 7 0.18 -1.34 27.27
CA LEU A 7 -0.36 -2.03 26.09
C LEU A 7 0.17 -1.40 24.80
N VAL A 8 0.17 -0.06 24.70
CA VAL A 8 0.67 0.65 23.52
C VAL A 8 2.16 0.42 23.33
N ARG A 9 2.96 0.51 24.40
CA ARG A 9 4.42 0.26 24.34
C ARG A 9 4.72 -1.16 23.88
N ALA A 10 4.02 -2.15 24.44
CA ALA A 10 4.22 -3.56 24.10
C ALA A 10 3.83 -3.88 22.65
N ASN A 11 2.93 -3.11 22.03
CA ASN A 11 2.36 -3.40 20.72
C ASN A 11 2.66 -2.33 19.66
N ILE A 12 3.60 -1.41 19.91
CA ILE A 12 3.78 -0.22 19.07
C ILE A 12 4.05 -0.57 17.59
N TRP A 13 4.84 -1.60 17.32
CA TRP A 13 5.13 -2.04 15.95
C TRP A 13 3.90 -2.59 15.23
N PHE A 14 3.07 -3.36 15.92
CA PHE A 14 1.82 -3.88 15.37
C PHE A 14 0.84 -2.73 15.10
N ILE A 15 0.71 -1.79 16.03
CA ILE A 15 -0.14 -0.60 15.89
C ILE A 15 0.29 0.23 14.68
N LEU A 16 1.59 0.51 14.56
CA LEU A 16 2.15 1.26 13.43
C LEU A 16 1.92 0.53 12.10
N PHE A 17 2.16 -0.78 12.05
CA PHE A 17 1.91 -1.61 10.87
C PHE A 17 0.42 -1.56 10.46
N PHE A 18 -0.50 -1.73 11.41
CA PHE A 18 -1.93 -1.75 11.12
C PHE A 18 -2.45 -0.36 10.71
N ALA A 19 -2.05 0.69 11.44
CA ALA A 19 -2.42 2.07 11.14
C ALA A 19 -1.91 2.51 9.76
N TRP A 20 -0.68 2.14 9.42
CA TRP A 20 -0.12 2.36 8.08
C TRP A 20 -0.75 1.45 7.01
N GLY A 21 -1.34 0.32 7.38
CA GLY A 21 -2.08 -0.54 6.46
C GLY A 21 -3.40 0.06 5.97
N LEU A 22 -4.08 0.89 6.78
CA LEU A 22 -5.43 1.36 6.48
C LEU A 22 -5.52 2.17 5.16
N PRO A 23 -4.64 3.14 4.88
CA PRO A 23 -4.69 3.91 3.64
C PRO A 23 -4.25 3.12 2.40
N LEU A 24 -3.59 1.96 2.55
CA LEU A 24 -3.08 1.16 1.43
C LEU A 24 -4.20 0.78 0.44
N GLY A 25 -5.40 0.48 0.94
CA GLY A 25 -6.56 0.15 0.11
C GLY A 25 -6.97 1.28 -0.84
N TYR A 26 -6.90 2.53 -0.38
CA TYR A 26 -7.20 3.71 -1.20
C TYR A 26 -6.19 3.85 -2.36
N TYR A 27 -4.90 3.82 -2.04
CA TYR A 27 -3.84 3.95 -3.04
C TYR A 27 -3.81 2.79 -4.02
N ARG A 28 -4.02 1.56 -3.52
CA ARG A 28 -4.19 0.37 -4.35
C ARG A 28 -5.36 0.53 -5.33
N SER A 29 -6.52 0.98 -4.86
CA SER A 29 -7.70 1.16 -5.72
C SER A 29 -7.46 2.18 -6.82
N ARG A 30 -6.90 3.35 -6.47
CA ARG A 30 -6.51 4.38 -7.45
C ARG A 30 -5.51 3.82 -8.47
N PHE A 31 -4.50 3.08 -8.01
CA PHE A 31 -3.49 2.48 -8.88
C PHE A 31 -4.11 1.49 -9.87
N ARG A 32 -4.99 0.57 -9.40
CA ARG A 32 -5.70 -0.39 -10.26
C ARG A 32 -6.57 0.31 -11.29
N LYS A 33 -7.33 1.33 -10.90
CA LYS A 33 -8.18 2.08 -11.83
C LYS A 33 -7.39 2.70 -12.98
N ILE A 34 -6.23 3.31 -12.70
CA ILE A 34 -5.35 3.85 -13.74
C ILE A 34 -4.73 2.72 -14.59
N VAL A 35 -4.21 1.66 -13.97
CA VAL A 35 -3.55 0.53 -14.64
C VAL A 35 -4.47 -0.23 -15.59
N TYR A 36 -5.74 -0.36 -15.24
CA TYR A 36 -6.75 -1.04 -16.05
C TYR A 36 -7.62 -0.08 -16.86
N GLN A 37 -7.34 1.22 -16.81
CA GLN A 37 -8.10 2.26 -17.52
C GLN A 37 -9.62 2.13 -17.29
N THR A 38 -10.02 2.06 -16.02
CA THR A 38 -11.42 1.89 -15.63
C THR A 38 -11.73 2.66 -14.36
N ASP A 39 -12.94 3.23 -14.29
CA ASP A 39 -13.43 3.87 -13.07
C ASP A 39 -14.21 2.91 -12.15
N SER A 40 -14.49 1.70 -12.62
CA SER A 40 -15.29 0.71 -11.90
C SER A 40 -14.59 0.24 -10.63
N TRP A 41 -15.33 0.24 -9.51
CA TRP A 41 -14.84 -0.29 -8.23
C TRP A 41 -14.62 -1.82 -8.28
N ILE A 42 -15.27 -2.52 -9.22
CA ILE A 42 -15.19 -3.98 -9.42
C ILE A 42 -13.74 -4.43 -9.63
N ILE A 43 -12.88 -3.57 -10.20
CA ILE A 43 -11.47 -3.90 -10.40
C ILE A 43 -10.77 -4.29 -9.10
N ASN A 44 -11.20 -3.77 -7.96
CA ASN A 44 -10.60 -4.06 -6.66
C ASN A 44 -10.84 -5.50 -6.19
N ILE A 45 -11.96 -6.11 -6.59
CA ILE A 45 -12.30 -7.49 -6.21
C ILE A 45 -11.70 -8.49 -7.20
N LYS A 46 -11.49 -8.11 -8.47
CA LYS A 46 -10.97 -9.03 -9.49
C LYS A 46 -9.58 -9.56 -9.09
N PRO A 47 -9.34 -10.88 -9.16
CA PRO A 47 -8.05 -11.49 -8.80
C PRO A 47 -7.03 -11.45 -9.96
N ILE A 48 -6.94 -10.32 -10.64
CA ILE A 48 -5.99 -10.10 -11.75
C ILE A 48 -4.85 -9.20 -11.28
N PHE A 49 -3.60 -9.67 -11.39
CA PHE A 49 -2.44 -8.97 -10.83
C PHE A 49 -1.29 -8.74 -11.81
N VAL A 50 -1.27 -9.43 -12.96
CA VAL A 50 -0.13 -9.38 -13.90
C VAL A 50 0.11 -7.96 -14.42
N LYS A 51 -0.94 -7.21 -14.77
CA LYS A 51 -0.81 -5.81 -15.19
C LYS A 51 -0.34 -4.90 -14.05
N GLU A 52 -0.77 -5.18 -12.81
CA GLU A 52 -0.34 -4.42 -11.63
C GLU A 52 1.14 -4.61 -11.36
N LEU A 53 1.64 -5.85 -11.42
CA LEU A 53 3.07 -6.16 -11.27
C LEU A 53 3.89 -5.50 -12.37
N ARG A 54 3.45 -5.61 -13.64
CA ARG A 54 4.11 -4.90 -14.74
C ARG A 54 4.13 -3.39 -14.51
N ALA A 55 3.01 -2.78 -14.12
CA ALA A 55 2.93 -1.35 -13.83
C ALA A 55 3.74 -0.92 -12.60
N LEU A 56 3.91 -1.82 -11.64
CA LEU A 56 4.67 -1.60 -10.42
C LEU A 56 6.17 -1.67 -10.65
N PHE A 57 6.67 -2.39 -11.64
CA PHE A 57 8.12 -2.48 -11.90
C PHE A 57 8.55 -1.81 -13.20
N VAL A 58 7.64 -1.67 -14.16
CA VAL A 58 7.85 -1.08 -15.49
C VAL A 58 6.90 0.10 -15.70
N THR A 59 7.35 1.13 -16.44
CA THR A 59 6.50 2.26 -16.83
C THR A 59 5.63 1.89 -18.03
N MET A 60 4.30 1.81 -17.83
CA MET A 60 3.35 1.53 -18.92
C MET A 60 2.81 2.78 -19.61
N TYR A 61 2.71 3.89 -18.87
CA TYR A 61 2.18 5.17 -19.39
C TYR A 61 3.20 6.29 -19.13
N PRO A 62 4.30 6.37 -19.91
CA PRO A 62 5.36 7.35 -19.68
C PRO A 62 4.89 8.80 -19.86
N ASP A 63 3.87 9.03 -20.68
CA ASP A 63 3.35 10.38 -20.97
C ASP A 63 2.27 10.83 -19.98
N ASN A 64 1.93 10.00 -18.99
CA ASN A 64 0.91 10.32 -17.99
C ASN A 64 1.57 10.72 -16.65
N PRO A 65 1.69 12.02 -16.34
CA PRO A 65 2.35 12.48 -15.12
C PRO A 65 1.59 12.07 -13.84
N ASP A 66 0.26 11.99 -13.89
CA ASP A 66 -0.56 11.56 -12.75
C ASP A 66 -0.33 10.08 -12.41
N TYR A 67 -0.23 9.23 -13.43
CA TYR A 67 0.16 7.83 -13.26
C TYR A 67 1.55 7.70 -12.64
N ILE A 68 2.54 8.45 -13.15
CA ILE A 68 3.92 8.39 -12.64
C ILE A 68 3.96 8.81 -11.17
N ARG A 69 3.31 9.92 -10.82
CA ARG A 69 3.24 10.43 -9.44
C ARG A 69 2.56 9.42 -8.53
N LEU A 70 1.39 8.91 -8.92
CA LEU A 70 0.66 7.92 -8.13
C LEU A 70 1.47 6.64 -7.95
N ARG A 71 2.08 6.12 -9.01
CA ARG A 71 2.89 4.89 -8.96
C ARG A 71 4.07 5.07 -8.01
N ASN A 72 4.82 6.17 -8.12
CA ASN A 72 5.99 6.41 -7.29
C ASN A 72 5.59 6.54 -5.81
N PHE A 73 4.49 7.27 -5.54
CA PHE A 73 3.93 7.35 -4.19
C PHE A 73 3.47 5.99 -3.68
N TYR A 74 2.76 5.20 -4.49
CA TYR A 74 2.30 3.87 -4.13
C TYR A 74 3.45 2.90 -3.86
N ARG A 75 4.54 2.97 -4.65
CA ARG A 75 5.78 2.21 -4.43
C ARG A 75 6.40 2.57 -3.09
N LEU A 76 6.59 3.86 -2.79
CA LEU A 76 7.11 4.31 -1.50
C LEU A 76 6.25 3.79 -0.34
N TYR A 77 4.93 3.94 -0.47
CA TYR A 77 3.98 3.50 0.54
C TYR A 77 4.06 1.99 0.78
N LEU A 78 4.13 1.20 -0.30
CA LEU A 78 4.28 -0.24 -0.24
C LEU A 78 5.62 -0.64 0.38
N SER A 79 6.71 0.06 0.06
CA SER A 79 8.03 -0.18 0.66
C SER A 79 8.01 0.06 2.18
N ILE A 80 7.38 1.15 2.65
CA ILE A 80 7.23 1.41 4.09
C ILE A 80 6.34 0.36 4.75
N TYR A 81 5.23 -0.01 4.11
CA TYR A 81 4.35 -1.08 4.59
C TYR A 81 5.11 -2.40 4.75
N THR A 82 5.92 -2.79 3.76
CA THR A 82 6.75 -4.00 3.82
C THR A 82 7.82 -3.90 4.90
N ALA A 83 8.46 -2.74 5.08
CA ALA A 83 9.45 -2.52 6.14
C ALA A 83 8.81 -2.61 7.54
N LEU A 84 7.63 -2.02 7.75
CA LEU A 84 6.88 -2.11 9.00
C LEU A 84 6.43 -3.55 9.29
N PHE A 85 5.97 -4.28 8.26
CA PHE A 85 5.63 -5.68 8.39
C PHE A 85 6.84 -6.52 8.80
N ALA A 86 7.98 -6.33 8.13
CA ALA A 86 9.22 -7.02 8.47
C ALA A 86 9.67 -6.65 9.89
N ALA A 87 9.59 -5.38 10.28
CA ALA A 87 9.98 -4.94 11.61
C ALA A 87 9.09 -5.55 12.70
N TRP A 88 7.78 -5.56 12.49
CA TRP A 88 6.84 -6.25 13.37
C TRP A 88 7.13 -7.76 13.43
N LYS A 89 7.46 -8.41 12.31
CA LYS A 89 7.70 -9.85 12.30
C LYS A 89 9.04 -10.26 12.94
N LEU A 90 10.06 -9.41 12.85
CA LEU A 90 11.44 -9.72 13.26
C LEU A 90 11.80 -9.19 14.65
N TRP A 91 11.18 -8.10 15.11
CA TRP A 91 11.54 -7.39 16.35
C TRP A 91 10.38 -7.13 17.31
N ALA A 92 9.15 -7.49 16.97
CA ALA A 92 7.99 -7.41 17.87
C ALA A 92 7.50 -8.83 18.24
#